data_AF-A0AAD8UVG6-F1
#
_entry.id   AF-A0AAD8UVG6-F1
#
_cell.length_a   1.000
_cell.length_b   1.000
_cell.length_c   1.000
_cell.angle_alpha   90.00
_cell.angle_beta   90.00
_cell.angle_gamma   90.00
#
_symmetry.space_group_name_H-M   'P 1'
#
loop_
_entity.id
_entity.type
_entity.pdbx_description
1 polymer ?
#
loop_
_entity_poly.entity_id
_entity_poly.type
_entity_poly.pdbx_seq_one_letter_code
_entity_poly.pdbx_strand_id
1 'polypeptide(L)' 'MSSDGTQGPVLVRGIKADNPAKPPVRMEVRDMIKDHPDQWNLYLLGLERFQNSVKEDSPLSFFEIAGKYNFF' A
#
# COMPACT_ATOMS: atom_id res chain seq x y z
N MET A 1 -21.82 2.09 5.52
CA MET A 1 -21.37 2.75 4.29
C MET A 1 -19.93 2.35 4.04
N SER A 2 -19.72 1.33 3.19
CA SER A 2 -18.40 0.95 2.68
C SER A 2 -18.24 1.68 1.35
N SER A 3 -17.15 2.44 1.19
CA SER A 3 -16.85 3.16 -0.05
C SER A 3 -15.93 2.25 -0.87
N ASP A 4 -16.42 1.73 -1.98
CA ASP A 4 -15.73 0.78 -2.86
C ASP A 4 -14.63 1.44 -3.73
N GLY A 5 -14.09 2.59 -3.28
CA GLY A 5 -12.98 3.29 -3.93
C GLY A 5 -13.29 3.94 -5.28
N THR A 6 -14.49 3.75 -5.82
CA THR A 6 -14.93 4.28 -7.12
C THR A 6 -16.00 5.36 -7.02
N GLN A 7 -16.75 5.47 -5.91
CA GLN A 7 -17.84 6.44 -5.76
C GLN A 7 -18.00 6.97 -4.32
N GLY A 8 -16.94 7.51 -3.73
CA GLY A 8 -17.00 8.18 -2.43
C GLY A 8 -15.63 8.41 -1.78
N PRO A 9 -15.57 9.14 -0.66
CA PRO A 9 -14.30 9.36 0.05
C PRO A 9 -13.69 8.02 0.47
N VAL A 10 -12.40 7.83 0.18
CA VAL A 10 -11.62 6.68 0.62
C VAL A 10 -11.10 6.96 2.02
N LEU A 11 -11.65 6.26 3.02
CA LEU A 11 -11.24 6.41 4.41
C LEU A 11 -9.95 5.62 4.66
N VAL A 12 -8.86 6.32 4.98
CA VAL A 12 -7.56 5.71 5.31
C VAL A 12 -7.57 5.20 6.75
N ARG A 13 -7.57 3.89 6.95
CA ARG A 13 -7.61 3.24 8.28
C ARG A 13 -6.37 2.41 8.62
N GLY A 14 -5.43 2.29 7.69
CA GLY A 14 -4.27 1.40 7.80
C GLY A 14 -4.63 -0.09 7.63
N ILE A 15 -3.62 -0.95 7.80
CA ILE A 15 -3.79 -2.40 7.76
C ILE A 15 -4.38 -2.85 9.09
N LYS A 16 -5.46 -3.65 9.04
CA LYS A 16 -6.04 -4.26 10.24
C LYS A 16 -5.06 -5.27 10.82
N ALA A 17 -4.69 -5.10 12.08
CA ALA A 17 -3.90 -6.10 12.79
C ALA A 17 -4.79 -7.30 13.14
N ASP A 18 -4.28 -8.52 12.93
CA ASP A 18 -4.97 -9.75 13.33
C ASP A 18 -5.12 -9.82 14.86
N ASN A 19 -4.16 -9.26 15.60
CA ASN A 19 -4.20 -9.10 17.04
C ASN A 19 -3.96 -7.64 17.45
N PRO A 20 -4.97 -6.92 17.99
CA PRO A 20 -4.82 -5.53 18.44
C PRO A 20 -3.75 -5.34 19.52
N ALA A 21 -3.48 -6.36 20.33
CA ALA A 21 -2.49 -6.30 21.41
C ALA A 21 -1.04 -6.47 20.91
N LYS A 22 -0.86 -6.91 19.66
CA LYS A 22 0.46 -7.06 19.02
C LYS A 22 0.38 -6.47 17.61
N PRO A 23 0.40 -5.14 17.48
CA PRO A 23 0.35 -4.51 16.18
C PRO A 23 1.60 -4.86 15.36
N PRO A 24 1.48 -5.02 14.03
CA PRO A 24 2.63 -5.23 13.17
C PRO A 24 3.55 -4.01 13.21
N VAL A 25 4.86 -4.27 13.35
CA VAL A 25 5.90 -3.23 13.43
C VAL A 25 6.47 -2.97 12.03
N ARG A 26 6.80 -1.70 11.74
CA ARG A 26 7.54 -1.33 10.54
C ARG A 26 9.00 -1.70 10.73
N MET A 27 9.46 -2.71 10.01
CA MET A 27 10.84 -3.17 10.08
C MET A 27 11.76 -2.30 9.23
N GLU A 28 13.04 -2.24 9.60
CA GLU A 28 14.08 -1.69 8.74
C GLU A 28 14.19 -2.54 7.47
N VAL A 29 14.31 -1.87 6.31
CA VAL A 29 14.25 -2.54 5.00
C VAL A 29 15.36 -3.59 4.85
N ARG A 30 16.55 -3.30 5.38
CA ARG A 30 17.70 -4.22 5.33
C ARG A 30 17.45 -5.50 6.13
N ASP A 31 16.85 -5.36 7.30
CA ASP A 31 16.51 -6.50 8.17
C ASP A 31 15.38 -7.31 7.55
N MET A 32 14.38 -6.64 6.94
CA MET A 32 13.31 -7.32 6.21
C MET A 32 13.85 -8.15 5.03
N ILE A 33 14.79 -7.62 4.25
CA ILE A 33 15.42 -8.34 3.13
C ILE A 33 16.18 -9.58 3.63
N LYS A 34 16.87 -9.46 4.77
CA LYS A 34 17.73 -10.51 5.30
C LYS A 34 16.95 -11.60 6.04
N ASP A 35 16.05 -11.19 6.94
CA ASP A 35 15.43 -12.07 7.93
C ASP A 35 13.98 -12.46 7.55
N HIS A 36 13.35 -11.75 6.61
CA HIS A 36 11.95 -11.97 6.19
C HIS A 36 11.77 -11.95 4.65
N PRO A 37 12.43 -12.86 3.91
CA PRO A 37 12.43 -12.85 2.44
C PRO A 37 11.03 -12.98 1.82
N ASP A 38 10.11 -13.71 2.46
CA ASP A 38 8.73 -13.84 1.97
C ASP A 38 7.96 -12.52 2.02
N GLN A 39 8.14 -11.74 3.10
CA GLN A 39 7.52 -10.42 3.21
C GLN A 39 8.13 -9.44 2.21
N TRP A 40 9.44 -9.53 1.97
CA TRP A 40 10.11 -8.76 0.94
C TRP A 40 9.60 -9.09 -0.47
N ASN A 41 9.44 -10.37 -0.78
CA ASN A 41 8.90 -10.81 -2.07
C ASN A 41 7.45 -10.33 -2.27
N LEU A 42 6.61 -10.42 -1.24
CA LEU A 42 5.25 -9.88 -1.29
C LEU A 42 5.22 -8.36 -1.47
N TYR A 43 6.13 -7.64 -0.83
CA TYR A 43 6.29 -6.21 -1.03
C TYR A 43 6.62 -5.89 -2.50
N LEU A 44 7.60 -6.58 -3.09
CA LEU A 44 7.99 -6.39 -4.49
C LEU A 44 6.85 -6.71 -5.47
N LEU A 45 6.18 -7.85 -5.29
CA LEU A 45 5.05 -8.24 -6.14
C LEU A 45 3.86 -7.29 -6.00
N GLY A 46 3.60 -6.81 -4.78
CA GLY A 46 2.56 -5.82 -4.52
C GLY A 46 2.87 -4.48 -5.20
N LEU A 47 4.12 -4.02 -5.11
CA LEU A 47 4.56 -2.77 -5.70
C LEU A 47 4.56 -2.82 -7.23
N GLU A 48 5.03 -3.92 -7.82
CA GLU A 48 5.03 -4.14 -9.27
C GLU A 48 3.61 -4.10 -9.82
N ARG A 49 2.68 -4.84 -9.21
CA ARG A 49 1.27 -4.79 -9.60
C ARG A 49 0.65 -3.41 -9.40
N PHE A 50 1.01 -2.74 -8.32
CA PHE A 50 0.49 -1.41 -8.02
C PHE A 50 0.93 -0.37 -9.07
N GLN A 51 2.16 -0.46 -9.56
CA GLN A 51 2.69 0.42 -10.60
C GLN A 51 2.19 0.06 -12.00
N ASN A 52 2.10 -1.24 -12.33
CA ASN A 52 1.88 -1.68 -13.71
C ASN A 52 0.43 -2.11 -14.01
N SER A 53 -0.32 -2.58 -13.01
CA SER A 53 -1.65 -3.18 -13.23
C SER A 53 -2.82 -2.26 -12.88
N VAL A 54 -2.57 -1.15 -12.18
CA VAL A 54 -3.60 -0.15 -11.86
C VAL A 54 -3.54 0.94 -12.92
N LYS A 55 -4.64 1.15 -13.64
CA LYS A 55 -4.72 2.21 -14.65
C LYS A 55 -4.49 3.58 -14.02
N GLU A 56 -3.79 4.44 -14.75
CA GLU A 56 -3.40 5.78 -14.27
C GLU A 56 -4.61 6.64 -13.91
N ASP A 57 -5.71 6.49 -14.66
CA ASP A 57 -6.99 7.18 -14.48
C ASP A 57 -7.75 6.79 -13.20
N SER A 58 -7.27 5.76 -12.48
CA SER A 58 -7.85 5.35 -11.20
C SER A 58 -7.39 6.29 -10.08
N PRO A 59 -8.30 6.81 -9.23
CA PRO A 59 -7.95 7.72 -8.12
C PRO A 59 -7.06 7.09 -7.03
N LEU A 60 -6.87 5.76 -7.09
CA LEU A 60 -5.98 5.00 -6.22
C LEU A 60 -4.78 4.43 -7.00
N SER A 61 -4.49 4.91 -8.20
CA SER A 61 -3.30 4.51 -8.95
C SER A 61 -2.02 5.01 -8.28
N PHE A 62 -0.89 4.39 -8.61
CA PHE A 62 0.41 4.86 -8.17
C PHE A 62 0.64 6.33 -8.58
N PHE A 63 0.22 6.69 -9.80
CA PHE A 63 0.37 8.04 -10.35
C PHE A 63 -0.46 9.08 -9.60
N GLU A 64 -1.74 8.81 -9.35
CA GLU A 64 -2.62 9.73 -8.59
C GLU A 64 -2.15 9.88 -7.14
N ILE A 65 -1.70 8.81 -6.51
CA ILE A 65 -1.19 8.86 -5.13
C ILE A 65 0.13 9.63 -5.04
N ALA A 66 1.05 9.42 -5.98
CA ALA A 66 2.31 10.18 -6.03
C ALA A 66 2.07 11.65 -6.42
N GLY A 67 1.16 11.92 -7.35
CA GLY A 67 0.80 13.25 -7.85
C GLY A 67 0.13 14.14 -6.81
N LYS A 68 -0.56 13.58 -5.80
CA LYS A 68 -1.10 14.35 -4.67
C LYS A 68 -0.07 15.20 -3.93
N TYR A 69 1.19 14.80 -3.97
CA TYR A 69 2.26 15.48 -3.22
C TYR A 69 3.06 16.46 -4.07
N ASN A 70 2.89 16.50 -5.39
CA ASN A 70 3.70 17.37 -6.25
C ASN A 70 2.93 17.90 -7.46
N PHE A 71 2.84 19.22 -7.55
CA PHE A 71 2.41 19.98 -8.72
C PHE A 71 3.58 20.90 -9.08
N PHE A 72 4.27 20.62 -10.20
CA PHE A 72 5.17 21.57 -10.86
C PHE A 72 4.66 21.78 -12.27
#